data_AF-A0AA35X9S6-F1
#
_entry.id   AF-A0AA35X9S6-F1
#
_cell.length_a   1.000
_cell.length_b   1.000
_cell.length_c   1.000
_cell.angle_alpha   90.00
_cell.angle_beta   90.00
_cell.angle_gamma   90.00
#
_symmetry.space_group_name_H-M   'P 1'
#
loop_
_entity.id
_entity.type
_entity.pdbx_description
1 polymer ?
#
loop_
_entity_poly.entity_id
_entity_poly.type
_entity_poly.pdbx_seq_one_letter_code
_entity_poly.pdbx_strand_id
1 'polypeptide(L)'
;KYRCWVDIGLKKDIAFASVVVLSFPDLQVVDSVVTESPVRFPYIPGLLSFREIPPLLAAFTQLQTEPDLVIVDGQGIAHPRRFGLASHLGLILDKPTIGCAKSRLCGQYEEPKSEQGSYTYLMDKGEVIGAVVRTRRNVQVVYISIGHRISLDSARTLTLACCRGYRLPETTRYAHKAASSKVPQNTPMIPTP
;
A
#
# COMPACT_ATOMS: atom_id res chain seq x y z
N LYS A 1 3.99 -19.30 -1.67
CA LYS A 1 4.65 -18.45 -0.65
C LYS A 1 4.50 -17.02 -1.16
N TYR A 2 3.75 -16.16 -0.47
CA TYR A 2 3.62 -14.75 -0.84
C TYR A 2 4.29 -13.93 0.26
N ARG A 3 5.18 -13.03 -0.10
CA ARG A 3 5.90 -12.18 0.85
C ARG A 3 5.76 -10.72 0.45
N CYS A 4 5.65 -9.88 1.48
CA CYS A 4 5.76 -8.42 1.50
C CYS A 4 4.50 -7.57 1.27
N TRP A 5 4.61 -6.41 1.89
CA TRP A 5 3.73 -5.26 1.84
C TRP A 5 4.57 -3.97 2.08
N VAL A 6 4.15 -2.81 1.56
CA VAL A 6 4.91 -1.54 1.68
C VAL A 6 3.98 -0.44 2.16
N ASP A 7 4.48 0.55 2.92
CA ASP A 7 3.69 1.72 3.25
C ASP A 7 4.57 2.95 3.53
N ILE A 8 4.14 4.10 3.03
CA ILE A 8 4.97 5.30 2.92
C ILE A 8 4.39 6.38 3.82
N GLY A 9 5.24 7.01 4.63
CA GLY A 9 4.89 8.18 5.42
C GLY A 9 5.62 9.43 4.95
N LEU A 10 4.92 10.45 4.47
CA LEU A 10 5.55 11.75 4.21
C LEU A 10 5.49 12.67 5.45
N LYS A 11 6.59 13.36 5.80
CA LYS A 11 6.61 14.37 6.86
C LYS A 11 7.42 15.62 6.47
N LYS A 12 6.71 16.69 6.10
CA LYS A 12 7.28 17.99 5.67
C LYS A 12 8.10 17.87 4.37
N ASP A 13 9.31 18.41 4.33
CA ASP A 13 10.27 18.39 3.22
C ASP A 13 11.20 17.16 3.25
N ILE A 14 11.01 16.28 4.23
CA ILE A 14 11.69 15.00 4.33
C ILE A 14 10.65 13.90 4.10
N ALA A 15 10.90 13.04 3.13
CA ALA A 15 10.13 11.84 2.91
C ALA A 15 10.70 10.71 3.77
N PHE A 16 9.84 10.05 4.55
CA PHE A 16 10.16 8.86 5.31
C PHE A 16 9.53 7.66 4.62
N ALA A 17 10.30 6.97 3.77
CA ALA A 17 9.81 5.71 3.23
C ALA A 17 10.04 4.60 4.25
N SER A 18 8.99 3.85 4.57
CA SER A 18 9.10 2.60 5.31
C SER A 18 8.71 1.45 4.39
N VAL A 19 9.43 0.34 4.48
CA VAL A 19 9.05 -0.89 3.79
C VAL A 19 9.09 -2.00 4.83
N VAL A 20 8.03 -2.80 4.91
CA VAL A 20 7.90 -3.86 5.92
C VAL A 20 7.47 -5.15 5.26
N VAL A 21 8.39 -6.09 5.12
CA VAL A 21 8.08 -7.40 4.58
C VAL A 21 7.39 -8.22 5.67
N LEU A 22 6.15 -8.67 5.39
CA LEU A 22 5.48 -9.66 6.23
C LEU A 22 5.47 -11.03 5.56
N SER A 23 5.48 -12.09 6.37
CA SER A 23 5.11 -13.44 5.96
C SER A 23 3.62 -13.53 5.66
N PHE A 24 3.22 -14.42 4.76
CA PHE A 24 1.82 -14.76 4.50
C PHE A 24 1.63 -16.29 4.58
N PRO A 25 0.59 -16.79 5.26
CA PRO A 25 -0.56 -16.04 5.80
C PRO A 25 -0.38 -15.45 7.21
N ASP A 26 0.77 -15.68 7.86
CA ASP A 26 0.95 -15.40 9.29
C ASP A 26 1.04 -13.90 9.65
N LEU A 27 1.34 -13.05 8.68
CA LEU A 27 1.50 -11.59 8.81
C LEU A 27 2.53 -11.18 9.87
N GLN A 28 3.59 -11.97 10.04
CA GLN A 28 4.72 -11.64 10.91
C GLN A 28 5.78 -10.85 10.14
N VAL A 29 6.38 -9.84 10.78
CA VAL A 29 7.47 -9.05 10.20
C VAL A 29 8.70 -9.93 10.02
N VAL A 30 9.22 -10.00 8.79
CA VAL A 30 10.46 -10.74 8.46
C VAL A 30 11.59 -9.83 8.00
N ASP A 31 11.28 -8.62 7.55
CA ASP A 31 12.26 -7.60 7.17
C ASP A 31 11.61 -6.21 7.25
N SER A 32 12.41 -5.18 7.55
CA SER A 32 11.94 -3.80 7.51
C SER A 32 13.07 -2.82 7.28
N VAL A 33 12.77 -1.79 6.49
CA VAL A 33 13.67 -0.68 6.20
C VAL A 33 12.93 0.62 6.40
N VAL A 34 13.62 1.62 6.94
CA VAL A 34 13.17 3.01 6.96
C VAL A 34 14.28 3.87 6.37
N THR A 35 13.93 4.72 5.41
CA THR A 35 14.85 5.67 4.80
C THR A 35 14.29 7.07 4.88
N GLU A 36 15.17 8.03 5.14
CA GLU A 36 14.88 9.44 5.09
C GLU A 36 15.52 10.05 3.84
N SER A 37 14.76 10.84 3.08
CA SER A 37 15.29 11.51 1.90
C SER A 37 14.66 12.90 1.73
N PRO A 38 15.43 13.92 1.31
CA PRO A 38 14.85 15.21 0.98
C PRO A 38 13.88 15.07 -0.20
N VAL A 39 12.72 15.71 -0.10
CA VAL A 39 11.76 15.78 -1.19
C VAL A 39 12.31 16.73 -2.27
N ARG A 40 12.67 16.19 -3.43
CA ARG A 40 13.24 16.98 -4.55
C ARG A 40 12.21 17.44 -5.59
N PHE A 41 10.96 16.99 -5.49
CA PHE A 41 9.90 17.28 -6.46
C PHE A 41 8.79 18.15 -5.82
N PRO A 42 8.30 19.22 -6.50
CA PRO A 42 7.30 20.11 -5.94
C PRO A 42 5.93 19.42 -5.75
N TYR A 43 5.06 20.00 -4.90
CA TYR A 43 3.69 19.52 -4.78
C TYR A 43 2.88 19.88 -6.03
N ILE A 44 2.57 18.87 -6.86
CA ILE A 44 1.66 19.02 -7.99
C ILE A 44 0.55 17.97 -7.84
N PRO A 45 -0.73 18.38 -7.70
CA PRO A 45 -1.84 17.45 -7.61
C PRO A 45 -1.85 16.40 -8.75
N GLY A 46 -1.96 15.13 -8.38
CA GLY A 46 -1.91 14.00 -9.31
C GLY A 46 -0.51 13.61 -9.80
N LEU A 47 0.56 14.19 -9.26
CA LEU A 47 1.97 13.78 -9.47
C LEU A 47 2.68 13.45 -8.15
N LEU A 48 1.92 13.11 -7.11
CA LEU A 48 2.47 12.78 -5.79
C LEU A 48 3.48 11.64 -5.84
N SER A 49 3.31 10.68 -6.75
CA SER A 49 4.21 9.54 -6.92
C SER A 49 5.67 9.95 -7.20
N PHE A 50 5.91 11.08 -7.88
CA PHE A 50 7.26 11.59 -8.13
C PHE A 50 7.97 12.05 -6.84
N ARG A 51 7.22 12.41 -5.80
CA ARG A 51 7.77 12.77 -4.48
C ARG A 51 8.07 11.53 -3.64
N GLU A 52 7.31 10.46 -3.82
CA GLU A 52 7.30 9.29 -2.93
C GLU A 52 8.11 8.12 -3.46
N ILE A 53 8.29 8.00 -4.78
CA ILE A 53 9.01 6.88 -5.39
C ILE A 53 10.52 6.90 -5.09
N PRO A 54 11.25 8.02 -5.20
CA PRO A 54 12.68 8.01 -4.92
C PRO A 54 13.06 7.47 -3.51
N PRO A 55 12.43 7.92 -2.41
CA PRO A 55 12.72 7.36 -1.08
C PRO A 55 12.26 5.90 -0.96
N LEU A 56 11.13 5.52 -1.58
CA LEU A 56 10.72 4.12 -1.65
C LEU A 56 11.77 3.23 -2.27
N LEU A 57 12.28 3.60 -3.46
CA LEU A 57 13.29 2.80 -4.15
C LEU A 57 14.54 2.66 -3.30
N ALA A 58 14.96 3.73 -2.61
CA ALA A 58 16.07 3.65 -1.66
C ALA A 58 15.80 2.65 -0.52
N ALA A 59 14.57 2.57 -0.01
CA ALA A 59 14.19 1.58 0.99
C ALA A 59 14.17 0.15 0.42
N PHE A 60 13.64 -0.05 -0.79
CA PHE A 60 13.65 -1.37 -1.45
C PHE A 60 15.07 -1.89 -1.70
N THR A 61 16.04 -1.03 -2.04
CA THR A 61 17.43 -1.46 -2.26
C THR A 61 18.14 -1.96 -1.00
N GLN A 62 17.62 -1.65 0.20
CA GLN A 62 18.21 -2.06 1.47
C GLN A 62 17.55 -3.32 2.05
N LEU A 63 16.43 -3.76 1.48
CA LEU A 63 15.77 -5.00 1.90
C LEU A 63 16.70 -6.20 1.67
N GLN A 64 16.77 -7.07 2.67
CA GLN A 64 17.43 -8.37 2.56
C GLN A 64 16.47 -9.43 2.02
N THR A 65 15.17 -9.21 2.15
CA THR A 65 14.12 -10.11 1.68
C THR A 65 13.38 -9.52 0.49
N GLU A 66 13.40 -10.24 -0.63
CA GLU A 66 12.69 -9.81 -1.84
C GLU A 66 11.16 -10.04 -1.73
N PRO A 67 10.35 -9.01 -2.06
CA PRO A 67 8.90 -9.11 -2.08
C PRO A 67 8.33 -9.83 -3.32
N ASP A 68 7.28 -10.62 -3.11
CA ASP A 68 6.47 -11.22 -4.19
C ASP A 68 5.32 -10.31 -4.63
N LEU A 69 4.84 -9.44 -3.72
CA LEU A 69 3.71 -8.53 -3.90
C LEU A 69 3.95 -7.26 -3.09
N VAL A 70 3.41 -6.14 -3.55
CA VAL A 70 3.45 -4.87 -2.82
C VAL A 70 2.05 -4.26 -2.71
N ILE A 71 1.50 -4.11 -1.50
CA ILE A 71 0.45 -3.12 -1.25
C ILE A 71 1.10 -1.78 -0.99
N VAL A 72 0.49 -0.70 -1.45
CA VAL A 72 0.87 0.67 -1.14
C VAL A 72 -0.33 1.42 -0.56
N ASP A 73 -0.11 2.27 0.46
CA ASP A 73 -1.10 3.26 0.91
C ASP A 73 -1.23 4.40 -0.11
N GLY A 74 -1.93 4.11 -1.19
CA GLY A 74 -2.07 4.99 -2.33
C GLY A 74 -2.93 4.36 -3.41
N GLN A 75 -3.14 5.10 -4.50
CA GLN A 75 -3.93 4.62 -5.63
C GLN A 75 -3.04 3.93 -6.67
N GLY A 76 -3.57 2.95 -7.39
CA GLY A 76 -3.03 2.42 -8.63
C GLY A 76 -3.75 3.02 -9.84
N ILE A 77 -4.47 2.21 -10.61
CA ILE A 77 -5.25 2.67 -11.76
C ILE A 77 -6.44 3.56 -11.38
N ALA A 78 -6.84 3.61 -10.10
CA ALA A 78 -7.85 4.55 -9.57
C ALA A 78 -7.29 5.98 -9.45
N HIS A 79 -6.86 6.51 -10.59
CA HIS A 79 -6.21 7.79 -10.76
C HIS A 79 -6.77 8.46 -12.02
N PRO A 80 -6.89 9.80 -12.08
CA PRO A 80 -7.38 10.51 -13.27
C PRO A 80 -6.63 10.18 -14.56
N ARG A 81 -5.37 9.73 -14.43
CA ARG A 81 -4.47 9.32 -15.53
C ARG A 81 -4.21 7.81 -15.58
N ARG A 82 -4.97 6.99 -14.84
CA ARG A 82 -4.76 5.53 -14.67
C ARG A 82 -3.37 5.12 -14.19
N PHE A 83 -2.62 6.04 -13.59
CA PHE A 83 -1.22 5.86 -13.22
C PHE A 83 -0.92 6.49 -11.86
N GLY A 84 -1.47 5.88 -10.81
CA GLY A 84 -1.18 6.25 -9.44
C GLY A 84 0.15 5.70 -8.93
N LEU A 85 0.42 5.94 -7.65
CA LEU A 85 1.63 5.50 -6.95
C LEU A 85 1.88 3.99 -7.06
N ALA A 86 0.87 3.16 -6.82
CA ALA A 86 1.03 1.70 -6.86
C ALA A 86 1.38 1.21 -8.27
N SER A 87 0.76 1.81 -9.31
CA SER A 87 1.06 1.48 -10.71
C SER A 87 2.46 1.91 -11.11
N HIS A 88 2.86 3.13 -10.72
CA HIS A 88 4.17 3.67 -11.05
C HIS A 88 5.30 2.90 -10.34
N LEU A 89 5.15 2.65 -9.04
CA LEU A 89 6.10 1.83 -8.29
C LEU A 89 6.18 0.40 -8.85
N GLY A 90 5.04 -0.22 -9.16
CA GLY A 90 5.00 -1.57 -9.67
C GLY A 90 5.67 -1.75 -11.03
N LEU A 91 5.55 -0.74 -11.90
CA LEU A 91 6.26 -0.72 -13.17
C LEU A 91 7.78 -0.66 -12.97
N ILE A 92 8.27 0.16 -12.03
CA ILE A 92 9.71 0.31 -11.77
C ILE A 92 10.29 -0.96 -11.14
N LEU A 93 9.57 -1.56 -10.18
CA LEU A 93 10.02 -2.76 -9.48
C LEU A 93 9.83 -4.04 -10.32
N ASP A 94 9.04 -3.99 -11.39
CA ASP A 94 8.52 -5.16 -12.12
C ASP A 94 7.91 -6.22 -11.17
N LYS A 95 7.08 -5.76 -10.24
CA LYS A 95 6.40 -6.62 -9.25
C LYS A 95 4.88 -6.42 -9.26
N PRO A 96 4.10 -7.45 -8.89
CA PRO A 96 2.68 -7.28 -8.61
C PRO A 96 2.45 -6.21 -7.53
N THR A 97 1.62 -5.21 -7.81
CA THR A 97 1.32 -4.14 -6.87
C THR A 97 -0.16 -3.81 -6.77
N ILE A 98 -0.58 -3.40 -5.58
CA ILE A 98 -1.96 -3.04 -5.23
C ILE A 98 -1.95 -1.66 -4.57
N GLY A 99 -2.84 -0.78 -5.01
CA GLY A 99 -3.16 0.44 -4.26
C GLY A 99 -4.27 0.17 -3.24
N CYS A 100 -4.04 0.52 -1.97
CA CYS A 100 -5.02 0.46 -0.89
C CYS A 100 -5.12 1.84 -0.20
N ALA A 101 -5.99 2.71 -0.69
CA ALA A 101 -6.09 4.09 -0.22
C ALA A 101 -7.21 4.29 0.83
N LYS A 102 -7.00 5.28 1.70
CA LYS A 102 -7.95 5.69 2.75
C LYS A 102 -9.08 6.62 2.26
N SER A 103 -8.87 7.28 1.13
CA SER A 103 -9.78 8.26 0.53
C SER A 103 -9.88 8.07 -0.98
N ARG A 104 -11.02 8.49 -1.54
CA ARG A 104 -11.27 8.47 -2.98
C ARG A 104 -10.50 9.58 -3.67
N LEU A 105 -9.75 9.25 -4.72
CA LEU A 105 -9.10 10.24 -5.57
C LEU A 105 -9.97 10.64 -6.77
N CYS A 106 -10.59 9.66 -7.43
CA CYS A 106 -11.50 9.87 -8.56
C CYS A 106 -12.53 8.73 -8.65
N GLY A 107 -13.44 8.81 -9.62
CA GLY A 107 -14.52 7.84 -9.83
C GLY A 107 -15.70 8.02 -8.89
N GLN A 108 -16.74 7.22 -9.12
CA GLN A 108 -18.00 7.18 -8.39
C GLN A 108 -18.28 5.74 -7.95
N TYR A 109 -19.00 5.59 -6.85
CA TYR A 109 -19.32 4.29 -6.29
C TYR A 109 -20.62 4.38 -5.48
N GLU A 110 -21.29 3.24 -5.33
CA GLU A 110 -22.36 3.07 -4.35
C GLU A 110 -21.76 2.58 -3.03
N GLU A 111 -22.22 3.09 -1.90
CA GLU A 111 -21.68 2.67 -0.60
C GLU A 111 -21.92 1.16 -0.41
N PRO A 112 -20.86 0.36 -0.17
CA PRO A 112 -21.03 -1.06 0.05
C PRO A 112 -21.77 -1.32 1.35
N LYS A 113 -22.39 -2.50 1.46
CA LYS A 113 -23.06 -2.92 2.69
C LYS A 113 -22.10 -2.88 3.90
N SER A 114 -22.67 -2.88 5.09
CA SER A 114 -21.91 -2.69 6.33
C SER A 114 -21.11 -3.91 6.76
N GLU A 115 -21.33 -5.09 6.19
CA GLU A 115 -20.63 -6.32 6.56
C GLU A 115 -19.17 -6.33 6.08
N GLN A 116 -18.30 -7.00 6.84
CA GLN A 116 -16.92 -7.21 6.43
C GLN A 116 -16.87 -8.02 5.12
N GLY A 117 -16.03 -7.58 4.19
CA GLY A 117 -15.87 -8.16 2.87
C GLY A 117 -16.84 -7.62 1.81
N SER A 118 -17.90 -6.89 2.21
CA SER A 118 -18.80 -6.23 1.27
C SER A 118 -18.05 -5.21 0.42
N TYR A 119 -18.35 -5.17 -0.88
CA TYR A 119 -17.71 -4.25 -1.80
C TYR A 119 -18.66 -3.82 -2.93
N THR A 120 -18.32 -2.70 -3.55
CA THR A 120 -18.90 -2.21 -4.80
C THR A 120 -17.75 -1.80 -5.73
N TYR A 121 -18.03 -1.66 -7.02
CA TYR A 121 -17.02 -1.20 -7.97
C TYR A 121 -16.86 0.33 -7.92
N LEU A 122 -15.62 0.79 -8.05
CA LEU A 122 -15.30 2.18 -8.29
C LEU A 122 -15.25 2.41 -9.80
N MET A 123 -16.15 3.25 -10.29
CA MET A 123 -16.36 3.49 -11.72
C MET A 123 -15.88 4.89 -12.13
N ASP A 124 -15.17 5.00 -13.25
CA ASP A 124 -14.83 6.29 -13.85
C ASP A 124 -14.95 6.20 -15.37
N LYS A 125 -15.76 7.10 -15.97
CA LYS A 125 -15.99 7.14 -17.43
C LYS A 125 -16.43 5.80 -18.05
N GLY A 126 -17.25 5.03 -17.31
CA GLY A 126 -17.74 3.72 -17.76
C GLY A 126 -16.78 2.55 -17.52
N GLU A 127 -15.60 2.79 -16.93
CA GLU A 127 -14.62 1.77 -16.62
C GLU A 127 -14.60 1.43 -15.13
N VAL A 128 -14.40 0.16 -14.80
CA VAL A 128 -14.06 -0.27 -13.43
C VAL A 128 -12.58 0.08 -13.19
N ILE A 129 -12.33 1.03 -12.28
CA ILE A 129 -10.97 1.46 -11.90
C ILE A 129 -10.54 0.94 -10.53
N GLY A 130 -11.43 0.25 -9.82
CA GLY A 130 -11.14 -0.31 -8.51
C GLY A 130 -12.36 -0.89 -7.82
N ALA A 131 -12.22 -1.19 -6.54
CA ALA A 131 -13.28 -1.64 -5.66
C ALA A 131 -13.27 -0.81 -4.38
N VAL A 132 -14.45 -0.47 -3.88
CA VAL A 132 -14.65 0.17 -2.59
C VAL A 132 -15.07 -0.90 -1.60
N VAL A 133 -14.27 -1.11 -0.56
CA VAL A 133 -14.31 -2.35 0.22
C VAL A 133 -14.47 -2.05 1.71
N ARG A 134 -15.41 -2.77 2.33
CA ARG A 134 -15.66 -2.77 3.76
C ARG A 134 -14.74 -3.80 4.43
N THR A 135 -13.57 -3.37 4.90
CA THR A 135 -12.59 -4.27 5.54
C THR A 135 -13.01 -4.74 6.94
N ARG A 136 -13.91 -4.01 7.60
CA ARG A 136 -14.50 -4.38 8.89
C ARG A 136 -15.93 -3.85 8.99
N ARG A 137 -16.76 -4.55 9.77
CA ARG A 137 -18.14 -4.11 10.00
C ARG A 137 -18.19 -2.69 10.58
N ASN A 138 -19.06 -1.85 10.01
CA ASN A 138 -19.35 -0.48 10.48
C ASN A 138 -18.14 0.48 10.54
N VAL A 139 -17.07 0.24 9.77
CA VAL A 139 -15.97 1.21 9.62
C VAL A 139 -15.94 1.80 8.22
N GLN A 140 -15.25 2.94 8.08
CA GLN A 140 -15.00 3.58 6.79
C GLN A 140 -14.35 2.62 5.78
N VAL A 141 -14.79 2.67 4.53
CA VAL A 141 -14.28 1.84 3.43
C VAL A 141 -12.81 2.14 3.11
N VAL A 142 -12.17 1.23 2.37
CA VAL A 142 -10.90 1.47 1.69
C VAL A 142 -11.10 1.35 0.19
N TYR A 143 -10.23 1.99 -0.57
CA TYR A 143 -10.27 2.01 -2.04
C TYR A 143 -9.14 1.13 -2.56
N ILE A 144 -9.51 0.00 -3.15
CA ILE A 144 -8.56 -0.97 -3.70
C ILE A 144 -8.50 -0.78 -5.21
N SER A 145 -7.29 -0.65 -5.75
CA SER A 145 -7.08 -0.55 -7.19
C SER A 145 -5.86 -1.35 -7.63
N ILE A 146 -5.90 -1.85 -8.86
CA ILE A 146 -4.78 -2.55 -9.49
C ILE A 146 -3.61 -1.57 -9.60
N GLY A 147 -2.42 -1.96 -9.15
CA GLY A 147 -1.18 -1.25 -9.45
C GLY A 147 -0.56 -1.80 -10.73
N HIS A 148 0.03 -2.99 -10.64
CA HIS A 148 0.76 -3.66 -11.71
C HIS A 148 0.63 -5.20 -11.59
N ARG A 149 0.59 -5.93 -12.71
CA ARG A 149 0.63 -7.42 -12.80
C ARG A 149 -0.30 -8.17 -11.82
N ILE A 150 -1.47 -7.63 -11.53
CA ILE A 150 -2.47 -8.28 -10.66
C ILE A 150 -3.90 -7.98 -11.13
N SER A 151 -4.83 -8.92 -10.90
CA SER A 151 -6.26 -8.69 -11.15
C SER A 151 -6.91 -7.93 -9.98
N LEU A 152 -8.02 -7.23 -10.24
CA LEU A 152 -8.76 -6.53 -9.18
C LEU A 152 -9.31 -7.49 -8.12
N ASP A 153 -9.76 -8.67 -8.54
CA ASP A 153 -10.30 -9.68 -7.62
C ASP A 153 -9.21 -10.21 -6.67
N SER A 154 -8.04 -10.54 -7.22
CA SER A 154 -6.87 -10.95 -6.43
C SER A 154 -6.40 -9.82 -5.50
N ALA A 155 -6.37 -8.57 -6.01
CA ALA A 155 -6.02 -7.40 -5.21
C ALA A 155 -6.95 -7.26 -3.99
N ARG A 156 -8.27 -7.31 -4.20
CA ARG A 156 -9.27 -7.23 -3.13
C ARG A 156 -9.08 -8.35 -2.11
N THR A 157 -9.00 -9.59 -2.57
CA THR A 157 -8.94 -10.78 -1.72
C THR A 157 -7.67 -10.78 -0.87
N LEU A 158 -6.52 -10.46 -1.47
CA LEU A 158 -5.24 -10.37 -0.76
C LEU A 158 -5.22 -9.23 0.25
N THR A 159 -5.70 -8.03 -0.11
CA THR A 159 -5.81 -6.92 0.85
C THR A 159 -6.71 -7.27 2.04
N LEU A 160 -7.86 -7.91 1.82
CA LEU A 160 -8.75 -8.35 2.90
C LEU A 160 -8.07 -9.37 3.82
N ALA A 161 -7.33 -10.33 3.25
CA ALA A 161 -6.57 -11.33 4.02
C ALA A 161 -5.50 -10.70 4.94
N CYS A 162 -5.11 -9.44 4.68
CA CYS A 162 -4.14 -8.68 5.46
C CYS A 162 -4.76 -7.80 6.54
N CYS A 163 -6.08 -7.70 6.59
CA CYS A 163 -6.80 -6.92 7.59
C CYS A 163 -7.19 -7.82 8.78
N ARG A 164 -6.34 -7.90 9.82
CA ARG A 164 -6.65 -8.65 11.05
C ARG A 164 -7.34 -7.78 12.10
N GLY A 165 -8.65 -7.57 11.94
CA GLY A 165 -9.47 -6.84 12.93
C GLY A 165 -9.34 -5.30 12.89
N TYR A 166 -8.49 -4.76 12.00
CA TYR A 166 -8.36 -3.32 11.74
C TYR A 166 -8.93 -2.92 10.37
N ARG A 167 -9.21 -1.62 10.21
CA ARG A 167 -9.68 -1.04 8.94
C ARG A 167 -8.62 -1.15 7.83
N LEU A 168 -7.37 -0.88 8.17
CA LEU A 168 -6.26 -0.91 7.24
C LEU A 168 -5.55 -2.26 7.36
N PRO A 169 -4.91 -2.74 6.29
CA PRO A 169 -4.04 -3.89 6.37
C PRO A 169 -2.98 -3.70 7.48
N GLU A 170 -2.58 -4.80 8.13
CA GLU A 170 -1.51 -4.79 9.15
C GLU A 170 -0.22 -4.11 8.65
N THR A 171 -0.02 -4.16 7.35
CA THR A 171 1.07 -3.60 6.57
C THR A 171 1.24 -2.10 6.79
N THR A 172 0.17 -1.34 6.53
CA THR A 172 0.10 0.11 6.73
C THR A 172 0.24 0.44 8.22
N ARG A 173 -0.22 -0.45 9.11
CA ARG A 173 -0.07 -0.23 10.54
C ARG A 173 1.38 -0.39 11.00
N TYR A 174 2.11 -1.39 10.50
CA TYR A 174 3.51 -1.63 10.87
C TYR A 174 4.45 -0.57 10.30
N ALA A 175 4.29 -0.19 9.04
CA ALA A 175 5.08 0.86 8.43
C ALA A 175 4.81 2.23 9.04
N HIS A 176 3.54 2.58 9.32
CA HIS A 176 3.23 3.79 10.08
C HIS A 176 3.88 3.80 11.48
N LYS A 177 3.91 2.65 12.17
CA LYS A 177 4.63 2.51 13.45
C LYS A 177 6.15 2.66 13.28
N ALA A 178 6.74 2.02 12.26
CA ALA A 178 8.16 2.12 11.96
C ALA A 178 8.59 3.55 11.63
N ALA A 179 7.74 4.33 10.96
CA ALA A 179 7.99 5.75 10.69
C ALA A 179 7.80 6.66 11.93
N SER A 180 6.96 6.25 12.90
CA SER A 180 6.64 7.04 14.10
C SER A 180 7.57 6.77 15.28
N SER A 181 8.17 5.58 15.33
CA SER A 181 9.13 5.18 16.36
C SER A 181 10.54 5.38 15.82
N LYS A 182 11.39 6.16 16.49
CA LYS A 182 12.84 6.25 16.20
C LYS A 182 13.53 4.91 16.53
N VAL A 183 13.23 3.85 15.78
CA VAL A 183 13.67 2.47 16.07
C VAL A 183 14.98 2.21 15.32
N PRO A 184 15.99 1.63 16.01
CA PRO A 184 17.31 1.37 15.44
C PRO A 184 17.24 0.39 14.24
N GLN A 185 18.13 0.64 13.27
CA GLN A 185 18.33 -0.18 12.08
C GLN A 185 18.77 -1.61 12.44
N ASN A 186 18.35 -2.58 11.60
CA ASN A 186 18.73 -4.00 11.62
C ASN A 186 18.77 -4.66 13.00
N THR A 187 17.62 -5.16 13.45
CA THR A 187 17.60 -6.26 14.43
C THR A 187 16.84 -7.43 13.83
N PRO A 188 17.48 -8.55 13.48
CA PRO A 188 16.75 -9.76 13.13
C PRO A 188 15.91 -10.17 14.34
N MET A 189 14.58 -10.18 14.19
CA MET A 189 13.72 -10.81 15.17
C MET A 189 13.86 -12.32 15.00
N ILE A 190 14.75 -12.90 15.81
CA ILE A 190 14.86 -14.34 15.97
C ILE A 190 13.49 -14.84 16.49
N PRO A 191 12.85 -15.84 15.86
CA PRO A 191 11.67 -16.46 16.43
C PRO A 191 12.07 -17.14 17.75
N THR A 192 11.45 -16.72 18.84
CA THR A 192 11.57 -17.39 20.15
C THR A 192 11.16 -18.86 20.00
N PRO A 193 11.89 -19.82 20.60
CA PRO A 193 11.67 -21.25 20.42
C PRO A 193 10.28 -21.73 20.85
#